data_AF-A0A2E9CDH3-F1
#
_entry.id   AF-A0A2E9CDH3-F1
#
_cell.length_a   1.000
_cell.length_b   1.000
_cell.length_c   1.000
_cell.angle_alpha   90.00
_cell.angle_beta   90.00
_cell.angle_gamma   90.00
#
_symmetry.space_group_name_H-M   'P 1'
#
loop_
_entity.id
_entity.type
_entity.pdbx_description
1 polymer ?
#
loop_
_entity_poly.entity_id
_entity_poly.type
_entity_poly.pdbx_seq_one_letter_code
_entity_poly.pdbx_strand_id
1 'polypeptide(L)'
;MWIKMTFDLEAIKKLSNDIQSTIHAASVKAQKPLYQHASGRRLFLDEVMTEGVENGPVIGALSIIYSKNSFMAIDRIEKSRHSFKKKRRIILYLDSKPGQISSALLLELLKLEDGESFSKHKFVQKVDVEYFRENGQSVSSGEINEALSRMFRKTMNAYFGISGRNFVRRPFILKMQEIGVNTGKSITYQQHKNQIDDNISGLVRNLNKSIS
;
A
#
# COMPACT_ATOMS: atom_id res chain seq x y z
N MET A 1 -17.20 -9.59 -29.77
CA MET A 1 -16.55 -8.29 -30.03
C MET A 1 -15.76 -7.92 -28.78
N TRP A 2 -14.45 -8.15 -28.78
CA TRP A 2 -13.59 -7.83 -27.63
C TRP A 2 -13.32 -6.34 -27.65
N ILE A 3 -13.84 -5.58 -26.69
CA ILE A 3 -13.40 -4.20 -26.48
C ILE A 3 -11.93 -4.31 -26.09
N LYS A 4 -11.05 -3.98 -27.03
CA LYS A 4 -9.63 -3.79 -26.77
C LYS A 4 -9.58 -2.57 -25.86
N MET A 5 -9.55 -2.79 -24.54
CA MET A 5 -9.16 -1.74 -23.61
C MET A 5 -7.68 -1.47 -23.89
N THR A 6 -7.40 -0.55 -24.80
CA THR A 6 -6.08 0.03 -24.97
C THR A 6 -5.82 0.91 -23.76
N PHE A 7 -5.48 0.27 -22.64
CA PHE A 7 -4.81 0.97 -21.56
C PHE A 7 -3.46 1.43 -22.08
N ASP A 8 -3.13 2.68 -21.79
CA ASP A 8 -1.83 3.24 -22.14
C ASP A 8 -0.74 2.49 -21.36
N LEU A 9 -0.02 1.62 -22.07
CA LEU A 9 1.08 0.83 -21.53
C LEU A 9 2.20 1.72 -20.99
N GLU A 10 2.35 2.92 -21.54
CA GLU A 10 3.33 3.90 -21.08
C GLU A 10 2.93 4.48 -19.73
N ALA A 11 1.65 4.83 -19.56
CA ALA A 11 1.11 5.26 -18.27
C ALA A 11 1.24 4.16 -17.19
N ILE A 12 0.97 2.89 -17.53
CA ILE A 12 1.14 1.76 -16.59
C ILE A 12 2.61 1.61 -16.20
N LYS A 13 3.52 1.72 -17.17
CA LYS A 13 4.97 1.59 -16.93
C LYS A 13 5.51 2.74 -16.09
N LYS A 14 5.10 3.98 -16.38
CA LYS A 14 5.43 5.18 -15.58
C LYS A 14 4.95 4.99 -14.14
N LEU A 15 3.67 4.65 -13.96
CA LEU A 15 3.11 4.38 -12.63
C LEU A 15 3.85 3.24 -11.93
N SER A 16 4.21 2.16 -12.64
CA SER A 16 4.97 1.04 -12.06
C SER A 16 6.36 1.47 -11.58
N ASN A 17 7.03 2.37 -12.30
CA ASN A 17 8.33 2.90 -11.89
C ASN A 17 8.20 3.82 -10.66
N ASP A 18 7.19 4.69 -10.65
CA ASP A 18 6.88 5.57 -9.51
C ASP A 18 6.50 4.77 -8.27
N ILE A 19 5.78 3.67 -8.46
CA ILE A 19 5.51 2.69 -7.43
C ILE A 19 6.83 2.19 -6.85
N GLN A 20 7.71 1.62 -7.69
CA GLN A 20 8.96 1.02 -7.22
C GLN A 20 9.86 2.03 -6.47
N SER A 21 10.00 3.26 -7.00
CA SER A 21 10.86 4.29 -6.40
C SER A 21 10.31 4.79 -5.06
N THR A 22 9.01 5.10 -4.99
CA THR A 22 8.36 5.60 -3.76
C THR A 22 8.36 4.54 -2.67
N ILE A 23 8.06 3.29 -3.04
CA ILE A 23 8.11 2.11 -2.16
C ILE A 23 9.51 1.95 -1.58
N HIS A 24 10.54 1.95 -2.43
CA HIS A 24 11.91 1.78 -1.98
C HIS A 24 12.33 2.90 -1.01
N ALA A 25 12.05 4.15 -1.35
CA ALA A 25 12.36 5.30 -0.50
C ALA A 25 11.64 5.22 0.86
N ALA A 26 10.36 4.83 0.88
CA ALA A 26 9.59 4.67 2.10
C ALA A 26 10.10 3.52 2.99
N SER A 27 10.57 2.42 2.39
CA SER A 27 11.16 1.29 3.13
C SER A 27 12.47 1.67 3.81
N VAL A 28 13.35 2.39 3.10
CA VAL A 28 14.63 2.86 3.66
C VAL A 28 14.39 3.84 4.82
N LYS A 29 13.40 4.74 4.70
CA LYS A 29 13.03 5.63 5.81
C LYS A 29 12.57 4.85 7.06
N ALA A 30 11.81 3.77 6.89
CA ALA A 30 11.29 2.94 7.98
C ALA A 30 12.35 2.10 8.71
N GLN A 31 13.57 1.96 8.17
CA GLN A 31 14.69 1.24 8.78
C GLN A 31 15.56 2.12 9.71
N LYS A 32 15.20 3.40 9.89
CA LYS A 32 15.91 4.28 10.81
C LYS A 32 15.43 4.06 12.26
N PRO A 33 16.31 4.19 13.27
CA PRO A 33 15.90 4.11 14.67
C PRO A 33 14.96 5.28 14.99
N LEU A 34 13.74 4.94 15.40
CA LEU A 34 12.63 5.88 15.60
C LEU A 34 12.31 6.11 17.07
N TYR A 35 12.76 5.23 17.96
CA TYR A 35 12.34 5.22 19.37
C TYR A 35 13.50 5.21 20.34
N GLN A 36 13.22 5.67 21.54
CA GLN A 36 14.12 5.56 22.68
C GLN A 36 13.47 4.64 23.72
N HIS A 37 14.15 3.55 24.05
CA HIS A 37 13.78 2.66 25.15
C HIS A 37 13.84 3.41 26.49
N ALA A 38 13.18 2.89 27.52
CA ALA A 38 13.26 3.43 28.88
C ALA A 38 14.71 3.50 29.41
N SER A 39 15.61 2.66 28.91
CA SER A 39 17.05 2.68 29.23
C SER A 39 17.86 3.74 28.47
N GLY A 40 17.24 4.56 27.63
CA GLY A 40 17.90 5.55 26.79
C GLY A 40 18.47 5.00 25.46
N ARG A 41 18.46 3.67 25.27
CA ARG A 41 18.87 2.98 24.03
C ARG A 41 17.95 3.37 22.88
N ARG A 42 18.50 3.74 21.72
CA ARG A 42 17.70 3.92 20.50
C ARG A 42 17.32 2.55 19.95
N LEU A 43 16.02 2.35 19.72
CA LEU A 43 15.48 1.12 19.18
C LEU A 43 15.13 1.28 17.71
N PHE A 44 15.43 0.23 16.96
CA PHE A 44 14.87 0.04 15.64
C PHE A 44 13.41 -0.42 15.74
N LEU A 45 12.68 -0.20 14.65
CA LEU A 45 11.25 -0.42 14.60
C LEU A 45 10.87 -1.92 14.70
N ASP A 46 11.75 -2.81 14.25
CA ASP A 46 11.65 -4.27 14.39
C ASP A 46 11.92 -4.76 15.83
N GLU A 47 12.83 -4.12 16.56
CA GLU A 47 13.06 -4.39 17.99
C GLU A 47 11.83 -4.00 18.82
N VAL A 48 11.22 -2.86 18.52
CA VAL A 48 9.98 -2.36 19.16
C VAL A 48 8.80 -3.36 19.01
N MET A 49 8.72 -4.08 17.89
CA MET A 49 7.69 -5.09 17.65
C MET A 49 7.99 -6.44 18.33
N THR A 50 9.27 -6.76 18.52
CA THR A 50 9.75 -8.03 19.10
C THR A 50 9.68 -7.97 20.62
N GLU A 51 10.30 -6.95 21.21
CA GLU A 51 10.43 -6.76 22.66
C GLU A 51 9.17 -6.12 23.27
N GLY A 52 8.41 -5.37 22.47
CA GLY A 52 7.27 -4.60 22.95
C GLY A 52 7.72 -3.37 23.73
N VAL A 53 6.98 -2.29 23.62
CA VAL A 53 7.17 -1.08 24.44
C VAL A 53 5.87 -0.81 25.17
N GLU A 54 5.95 -0.70 26.49
CA GLU A 54 4.79 -0.47 27.36
C GLU A 54 4.02 0.81 27.00
N ASN A 55 4.73 1.80 26.44
CA ASN A 55 4.18 3.00 25.83
C ASN A 55 4.86 3.25 24.48
N GLY A 56 4.31 2.73 23.38
CA GLY A 56 4.89 2.86 22.04
C GLY A 56 3.85 3.21 20.97
N PRO A 57 4.11 4.17 20.06
CA PRO A 57 3.14 4.60 19.05
C PRO A 57 3.07 3.69 17.81
N VAL A 58 3.84 2.59 17.77
CA VAL A 58 3.91 1.68 16.62
C VAL A 58 2.73 0.72 16.64
N ILE A 59 1.90 0.81 15.62
CA ILE A 59 0.63 0.09 15.54
C ILE A 59 0.72 -1.29 14.86
N GLY A 60 1.86 -1.61 14.22
CA GLY A 60 2.06 -2.83 13.45
C GLY A 60 2.90 -2.65 12.18
N ALA A 61 2.81 -3.64 11.27
CA ALA A 61 3.50 -3.64 9.99
C ALA A 61 2.51 -3.65 8.81
N LEU A 62 2.79 -2.86 7.77
CA LEU A 62 2.07 -2.82 6.50
C LEU A 62 2.90 -3.60 5.48
N SER A 63 2.30 -4.63 4.86
CA SER A 63 2.93 -5.40 3.79
C SER A 63 2.45 -4.92 2.44
N ILE A 64 3.38 -4.62 1.54
CA ILE A 64 3.11 -4.35 0.13
C ILE A 64 3.76 -5.43 -0.72
N ILE A 65 2.93 -6.22 -1.39
CA ILE A 65 3.36 -7.27 -2.32
C ILE A 65 3.03 -6.78 -3.72
N TYR A 66 4.00 -6.74 -4.63
CA TYR A 66 3.78 -6.15 -5.95
C TYR A 66 4.44 -6.96 -7.06
N SER A 67 3.95 -6.76 -8.28
CA SER A 67 4.59 -7.19 -9.52
C SER A 67 4.58 -6.04 -10.49
N LYS A 68 5.73 -5.76 -11.09
CA LYS A 68 5.89 -4.71 -12.11
C LYS A 68 4.84 -4.85 -13.20
N ASN A 69 4.26 -3.70 -13.58
CA ASN A 69 3.24 -3.57 -14.62
C ASN A 69 1.98 -4.44 -14.45
N SER A 70 1.79 -5.10 -13.31
CA SER A 70 0.69 -6.06 -13.12
C SER A 70 -0.20 -5.66 -11.96
N PHE A 71 0.31 -5.72 -10.73
CA PHE A 71 -0.53 -5.49 -9.55
C PHE A 71 0.27 -5.01 -8.35
N MET A 72 -0.46 -4.48 -7.38
CA MET A 72 0.02 -4.19 -6.04
C MET A 72 -1.03 -4.65 -5.03
N ALA A 73 -0.60 -5.34 -3.99
CA ALA A 73 -1.44 -5.84 -2.92
C ALA A 73 -0.98 -5.27 -1.58
N ILE A 74 -1.95 -4.85 -0.77
CA ILE A 74 -1.73 -4.22 0.52
C ILE A 74 -2.39 -5.11 1.58
N ASP A 75 -1.57 -5.57 2.52
CA ASP A 75 -2.01 -6.41 3.62
C ASP A 75 -1.43 -5.94 4.96
N ARG A 76 -2.08 -6.35 6.05
CA ARG A 76 -1.61 -6.07 7.40
C ARG A 76 -0.78 -7.24 7.90
N ILE A 77 0.28 -6.92 8.63
CA ILE A 77 1.03 -7.88 9.43
C ILE A 77 0.76 -7.54 10.88
N GLU A 78 0.12 -8.46 11.60
CA GLU A 78 -0.25 -8.28 13.00
C GLU A 78 0.37 -9.42 13.83
N LYS A 79 1.02 -9.08 14.94
CA LYS A 79 1.49 -10.06 15.94
C LYS A 79 0.24 -10.72 16.52
N SER A 80 0.16 -12.05 16.44
CA SER A 80 -1.09 -12.77 16.68
C SER A 80 -1.71 -12.46 18.05
N ARG A 81 -2.97 -12.01 18.06
CA ARG A 81 -3.89 -12.25 19.19
C ARG A 81 -5.26 -12.63 18.62
N HIS A 82 -5.85 -13.60 19.29
CA HIS A 82 -6.99 -14.45 18.95
C HIS A 82 -8.05 -13.89 17.97
N SER A 83 -8.48 -14.80 17.09
CA SER A 83 -9.52 -14.69 16.06
C SER A 83 -9.08 -14.06 14.73
N PHE A 84 -8.63 -14.92 13.81
CA PHE A 84 -8.35 -14.64 12.41
C PHE A 84 -9.68 -14.36 11.66
N LYS A 85 -10.42 -13.30 11.98
CA LYS A 85 -11.39 -12.77 11.02
C LYS A 85 -10.57 -12.33 9.81
N LYS A 86 -10.69 -13.04 8.67
CA LYS A 86 -10.01 -12.72 7.41
C LYS A 86 -10.15 -11.21 7.13
N LYS A 87 -9.12 -10.43 7.44
CA LYS A 87 -9.12 -8.99 7.17
C LYS A 87 -9.07 -8.80 5.66
N ARG A 88 -9.81 -7.80 5.15
CA ARG A 88 -9.98 -7.59 3.71
C ARG A 88 -8.71 -6.96 3.13
N ARG A 89 -7.86 -7.78 2.51
CA ARG A 89 -6.76 -7.34 1.65
C ARG A 89 -7.25 -6.36 0.57
N ILE A 90 -6.38 -5.45 0.19
CA ILE A 90 -6.57 -4.61 -1.01
C ILE A 90 -5.68 -5.16 -2.11
N ILE A 91 -6.26 -5.41 -3.29
CA ILE A 91 -5.52 -5.80 -4.49
C ILE A 91 -5.83 -4.78 -5.57
N LEU A 92 -4.77 -4.17 -6.08
CA LEU A 92 -4.77 -3.07 -7.01
C LEU A 92 -4.20 -3.58 -8.33
N TYR A 93 -5.09 -3.88 -9.26
CA TYR A 93 -4.71 -4.29 -10.62
C TYR A 93 -4.33 -3.05 -11.43
N LEU A 94 -3.08 -2.97 -11.88
CA LEU A 94 -2.54 -1.76 -12.54
C LEU A 94 -3.10 -1.57 -13.95
N ASP A 95 -3.68 -2.62 -14.52
CA ASP A 95 -4.44 -2.60 -15.77
C ASP A 95 -5.92 -2.20 -15.56
N SER A 96 -6.30 -1.67 -14.40
CA SER A 96 -7.66 -1.24 -14.11
C SER A 96 -7.69 0.19 -13.58
N LYS A 97 -8.65 1.01 -14.04
CA LYS A 97 -8.81 2.40 -13.58
C LYS A 97 -8.90 2.50 -12.04
N PRO A 98 -9.72 1.68 -11.33
CA PRO A 98 -9.77 1.71 -9.87
C PRO A 98 -8.45 1.31 -9.19
N GLY A 99 -7.72 0.37 -9.79
CA GLY A 99 -6.41 -0.05 -9.29
C GLY A 99 -5.35 1.02 -9.48
N GLN A 100 -5.35 1.74 -10.61
CA GLN A 100 -4.47 2.89 -10.87
C GLN A 100 -4.75 4.03 -9.88
N ILE A 101 -6.02 4.43 -9.70
CA ILE A 101 -6.42 5.45 -8.72
C ILE A 101 -5.96 5.07 -7.31
N SER A 102 -6.26 3.86 -6.86
CA SER A 102 -5.88 3.41 -5.52
C SER A 102 -4.36 3.28 -5.35
N SER A 103 -3.63 2.99 -6.43
CA SER A 103 -2.17 2.93 -6.42
C SER A 103 -1.59 4.33 -6.25
N ALA A 104 -2.03 5.31 -7.06
CA ALA A 104 -1.63 6.71 -6.92
C ALA A 104 -1.91 7.25 -5.50
N LEU A 105 -3.09 6.96 -4.95
CA LEU A 105 -3.45 7.31 -3.58
C LEU A 105 -2.49 6.68 -2.55
N LEU A 106 -2.13 5.41 -2.72
CA LEU A 106 -1.18 4.76 -1.82
C LEU A 106 0.19 5.44 -1.88
N LEU A 107 0.69 5.77 -3.07
CA LEU A 107 2.00 6.41 -3.23
C LEU A 107 2.04 7.77 -2.53
N GLU A 108 1.03 8.59 -2.73
CA GLU A 108 0.95 9.89 -2.06
C GLU A 108 0.83 9.75 -0.53
N LEU A 109 0.10 8.75 -0.03
CA LEU A 109 0.09 8.47 1.42
C LEU A 109 1.47 8.04 1.93
N LEU A 110 2.20 7.21 1.18
CA LEU A 110 3.52 6.73 1.58
C LEU A 110 4.58 7.83 1.62
N LYS A 111 4.38 8.92 0.87
CA LYS A 111 5.26 10.11 0.88
C LYS A 111 5.11 10.97 2.12
N LEU A 112 3.98 10.90 2.84
CA LEU A 112 3.77 11.63 4.09
C LEU A 112 4.80 11.21 5.16
N GLU A 113 5.28 12.17 5.93
CA GLU A 113 6.12 11.95 7.09
C GLU A 113 5.29 11.63 8.35
N ASP A 114 5.89 10.95 9.31
CA ASP A 114 5.18 10.58 10.54
C ASP A 114 4.79 11.86 11.32
N GLY A 115 3.53 11.96 11.73
CA GLY A 115 2.99 13.17 12.37
C GLY A 115 2.67 14.32 11.42
N GLU A 116 3.01 14.21 10.13
CA GLU A 116 2.61 15.18 9.11
C GLU A 116 1.07 15.16 8.94
N SER A 117 0.48 16.35 8.92
CA SER A 117 -0.95 16.55 8.72
C SER A 117 -1.20 17.17 7.36
N PHE A 118 -1.93 16.48 6.48
CA PHE A 118 -2.21 16.96 5.12
C PHE A 118 -3.72 17.04 4.82
N SER A 119 -4.17 18.14 4.21
CA SER A 119 -5.59 18.33 3.88
C SER A 119 -6.10 17.29 2.88
N LYS A 120 -7.22 16.64 3.19
CA LYS A 120 -7.86 15.66 2.29
C LYS A 120 -8.21 16.26 0.93
N HIS A 121 -8.66 17.52 0.89
CA HIS A 121 -8.98 18.19 -0.37
C HIS A 121 -7.72 18.40 -1.22
N LYS A 122 -6.67 18.97 -0.63
CA LYS A 122 -5.38 19.15 -1.32
C LYS A 122 -4.82 17.82 -1.80
N PHE A 123 -5.01 16.76 -1.01
CA PHE A 123 -4.54 15.42 -1.35
C PHE A 123 -5.23 14.86 -2.60
N VAL A 124 -6.56 14.93 -2.64
CA VAL A 124 -7.34 14.48 -3.80
C VAL A 124 -7.00 15.31 -5.04
N GLN A 125 -6.85 16.62 -4.89
CA GLN A 125 -6.48 17.52 -6.00
C GLN A 125 -5.08 17.20 -6.53
N LYS A 126 -4.11 16.96 -5.65
CA LYS A 126 -2.74 16.59 -6.02
C LYS A 126 -2.72 15.29 -6.83
N VAL A 127 -3.42 14.26 -6.34
CA VAL A 127 -3.53 12.97 -7.02
C VAL A 127 -4.17 13.11 -8.41
N ASP A 128 -5.24 13.88 -8.53
CA ASP A 128 -5.90 14.15 -9.81
C ASP A 128 -4.94 14.81 -10.82
N VAL A 129 -4.23 15.87 -10.41
CA VAL A 129 -3.33 16.61 -11.29
C VAL A 129 -2.11 15.78 -11.71
N GLU A 130 -1.32 15.29 -10.74
CA GLU A 130 0.00 14.69 -11.00
C GLU A 130 -0.10 13.32 -11.68
N TYR A 131 -1.15 12.54 -11.40
CA TYR A 131 -1.26 11.16 -11.87
C TYR A 131 -2.22 10.97 -13.03
N PHE A 132 -3.22 11.85 -13.20
CA PHE A 132 -4.27 11.66 -14.21
C PHE A 132 -4.30 12.77 -15.25
N ARG A 133 -4.51 14.02 -14.84
CA ARG A 133 -4.67 15.14 -15.81
C ARG A 133 -3.42 15.37 -16.64
N GLU A 134 -2.23 15.32 -16.04
CA GLU A 134 -0.96 15.47 -16.76
C GLU A 134 -0.73 14.37 -17.82
N ASN A 135 -1.35 13.20 -17.64
CA ASN A 135 -1.29 12.09 -18.59
C ASN A 135 -2.52 12.06 -19.53
N GLY A 136 -3.30 13.16 -19.60
CA GLY A 136 -4.49 13.26 -20.45
C GLY A 136 -5.68 12.39 -20.00
N GLN A 137 -5.65 11.85 -18.78
CA GLN A 137 -6.72 11.03 -18.23
C GLN A 137 -7.70 11.88 -17.42
N SER A 138 -8.99 11.62 -17.60
CA SER A 138 -10.05 12.24 -16.81
C SER A 138 -10.54 11.31 -15.70
N VAL A 139 -10.36 11.76 -14.45
CA VAL A 139 -10.87 11.09 -13.26
C VAL A 139 -11.66 12.11 -12.44
N SER A 140 -12.87 11.73 -12.05
CA SER A 140 -13.67 12.61 -11.18
C SER A 140 -13.14 12.58 -9.75
N SER A 141 -13.26 13.70 -9.04
CA SER A 141 -12.96 13.78 -7.61
C SER A 141 -13.81 12.81 -6.77
N GLY A 142 -15.01 12.46 -7.26
CA GLY A 142 -15.88 11.42 -6.68
C GLY A 142 -15.24 10.03 -6.72
N GLU A 143 -14.70 9.61 -7.87
CA GLU A 143 -14.00 8.32 -8.01
C GLU A 143 -12.79 8.22 -7.08
N ILE A 144 -12.01 9.30 -6.97
CA ILE A 144 -10.83 9.35 -6.09
C ILE A 144 -11.26 9.25 -4.61
N ASN A 145 -12.28 10.02 -4.21
CA ASN A 145 -12.79 9.98 -2.83
C ASN A 145 -13.38 8.61 -2.46
N GLU A 146 -14.04 7.95 -3.41
CA GLU A 146 -14.58 6.62 -3.19
C GLU A 146 -13.46 5.59 -3.02
N ALA A 147 -12.45 5.60 -3.90
CA ALA A 147 -11.28 4.73 -3.79
C ALA A 147 -10.56 4.92 -2.45
N LEU A 148 -10.34 6.17 -2.06
CA LEU A 148 -9.73 6.53 -0.77
C LEU A 148 -10.54 6.01 0.42
N SER A 149 -11.86 6.19 0.39
CA SER A 149 -12.75 5.69 1.45
C SER A 149 -12.74 4.16 1.55
N ARG A 150 -12.69 3.46 0.41
CA ARG A 150 -12.57 1.99 0.35
C ARG A 150 -11.23 1.51 0.91
N MET A 151 -10.12 2.20 0.62
CA MET A 151 -8.79 1.87 1.13
C MET A 151 -8.72 1.99 2.66
N PHE A 152 -9.24 3.09 3.22
CA PHE A 152 -9.26 3.32 4.66
C PHE A 152 -10.13 2.30 5.39
N ARG A 153 -11.33 2.01 4.87
CA ARG A 153 -12.23 1.01 5.45
C ARG A 153 -11.60 -0.39 5.52
N LYS A 154 -10.79 -0.77 4.53
CA LYS A 154 -10.18 -2.10 4.43
C LYS A 154 -8.90 -2.23 5.25
N THR A 155 -7.89 -1.43 4.92
CA THR A 155 -6.51 -1.65 5.39
C THR A 155 -5.90 -0.40 6.01
N MET A 156 -6.11 0.77 5.43
CA MET A 156 -5.25 1.93 5.66
C MET A 156 -5.52 2.71 6.95
N ASN A 157 -6.74 2.67 7.52
CA ASN A 157 -7.12 3.52 8.67
C ASN A 157 -6.24 3.34 9.93
N ALA A 158 -5.67 2.14 10.10
CA ALA A 158 -4.75 1.91 11.21
C ALA A 158 -3.50 2.78 11.03
N TYR A 159 -2.90 2.75 9.84
CA TYR A 159 -1.60 3.34 9.48
C TYR A 159 -1.68 4.83 9.15
N PHE A 160 -2.80 5.24 8.57
CA PHE A 160 -3.10 6.61 8.20
C PHE A 160 -4.45 6.93 8.81
N GLY A 161 -4.47 7.85 9.79
CA GLY A 161 -5.70 8.30 10.42
C GLY A 161 -6.34 9.44 9.64
N ILE A 162 -7.64 9.65 9.87
CA ILE A 162 -8.34 10.88 9.49
C ILE A 162 -8.58 11.69 10.76
N SER A 163 -8.03 12.90 10.84
CA SER A 163 -8.29 13.86 11.91
C SER A 163 -9.00 15.08 11.33
N GLY A 164 -10.33 15.10 11.46
CA GLY A 164 -11.18 16.12 10.84
C GLY A 164 -11.02 16.15 9.32
N ARG A 165 -10.44 17.23 8.79
CA ARG A 165 -10.20 17.43 7.34
C ARG A 165 -8.81 16.97 6.87
N ASN A 166 -7.98 16.45 7.77
CA ASN A 166 -6.59 16.10 7.49
C ASN A 166 -6.32 14.60 7.62
N PHE A 167 -5.35 14.11 6.85
CA PHE A 167 -4.70 12.82 7.06
C PHE A 167 -3.53 12.97 8.01
N VAL A 168 -3.36 11.98 8.90
CA VAL A 168 -2.21 11.91 9.81
C VAL A 168 -1.57 10.54 9.66
N ARG A 169 -0.28 10.50 9.33
CA ARG A 169 0.49 9.27 9.29
C ARG A 169 0.89 8.85 10.70
N ARG A 170 0.58 7.61 11.06
CA ARG A 170 1.10 6.97 12.28
C ARG A 170 2.39 6.24 11.97
N PRO A 171 3.28 6.03 12.94
CA PRO A 171 4.48 5.26 12.69
C PRO A 171 4.16 3.76 12.56
N PHE A 172 4.70 3.11 11.53
CA PHE A 172 4.52 1.67 11.24
C PHE A 172 5.67 1.10 10.40
N ILE A 173 5.89 -0.23 10.47
CA ILE A 173 6.89 -0.90 9.61
C ILE A 173 6.32 -1.09 8.22
N LEU A 174 7.08 -0.74 7.20
CA LEU A 174 6.76 -1.10 5.81
C LEU A 174 7.58 -2.33 5.38
N LYS A 175 6.91 -3.45 5.13
CA LYS A 175 7.50 -4.68 4.54
C LYS A 175 7.11 -4.78 3.08
N MET A 176 8.06 -5.11 2.22
CA MET A 176 7.87 -5.03 0.77
C MET A 176 8.42 -6.26 0.10
N GLN A 177 7.69 -6.76 -0.90
CA GLN A 177 8.10 -7.94 -1.65
C GLN A 177 7.66 -7.85 -3.10
N GLU A 178 8.62 -7.86 -4.01
CA GLU A 178 8.37 -8.08 -5.44
C GLU A 178 8.16 -9.58 -5.68
N ILE A 179 7.17 -9.93 -6.48
CA ILE A 179 6.92 -11.31 -6.90
C ILE A 179 6.90 -11.39 -8.41
N GLY A 180 7.44 -12.48 -8.95
CA GLY A 180 7.24 -12.84 -10.34
C GLY A 180 5.80 -13.34 -10.55
N VAL A 181 5.15 -12.84 -11.60
CA VAL A 181 3.88 -13.36 -12.09
C VAL A 181 4.10 -13.80 -13.51
N ASN A 182 3.56 -14.96 -13.89
CA ASN A 182 3.65 -15.39 -15.27
C ASN A 182 2.74 -14.47 -16.09
N THR A 183 3.26 -13.85 -17.14
CA THR A 183 2.51 -13.00 -18.06
C THR A 183 2.52 -13.57 -19.48
N GLY A 184 2.83 -14.86 -19.62
CA GLY A 184 2.93 -15.54 -20.90
C GLY A 184 1.65 -15.44 -21.74
N LYS A 185 1.80 -15.44 -23.07
CA LYS A 185 0.70 -15.25 -24.04
C LYS A 185 -0.45 -16.28 -23.93
N SER A 186 -0.26 -17.38 -23.21
CA SER A 186 -1.20 -18.50 -23.09
C SER A 186 -2.10 -18.45 -21.86
N ILE A 187 -1.95 -17.48 -20.94
CA ILE A 187 -2.79 -17.39 -19.75
C ILE A 187 -4.00 -16.49 -20.00
N THR A 188 -5.17 -16.92 -19.52
CA THR A 188 -6.36 -16.07 -19.51
C THR A 188 -6.27 -15.04 -18.38
N TYR A 189 -7.02 -13.94 -18.52
CA TYR A 189 -7.11 -12.90 -17.49
C TYR A 189 -7.54 -13.43 -16.11
N GLN A 190 -8.48 -14.37 -16.08
CA GLN A 190 -8.95 -14.96 -14.82
C GLN A 190 -7.86 -15.85 -14.17
N GLN A 191 -7.12 -16.61 -14.98
CA GLN A 191 -5.98 -17.40 -14.48
C GLN A 191 -4.88 -16.50 -13.92
N HIS A 192 -4.61 -15.36 -14.57
CA HIS A 192 -3.68 -14.36 -14.07
C HIS A 192 -4.09 -13.80 -12.70
N LYS A 193 -5.37 -13.46 -12.52
CA LYS A 193 -5.90 -13.01 -11.23
C LYS A 193 -5.81 -14.05 -10.14
N ASN A 194 -6.20 -15.29 -10.45
CA ASN A 194 -6.14 -16.39 -9.47
C ASN A 194 -4.68 -16.65 -9.04
N GLN A 195 -3.73 -16.63 -9.98
CA GLN A 195 -2.31 -16.77 -9.68
C GLN A 195 -1.81 -15.68 -8.72
N ILE A 196 -2.21 -14.42 -8.94
CA ILE A 196 -1.89 -13.31 -8.05
C ILE A 196 -2.45 -13.57 -6.65
N ASP A 197 -3.74 -13.89 -6.55
CA ASP A 197 -4.42 -14.14 -5.27
C ASP A 197 -3.76 -15.26 -4.47
N ASP A 198 -3.42 -16.37 -5.13
CA ASP A 198 -2.77 -17.54 -4.53
C ASP A 198 -1.35 -17.20 -4.03
N ASN A 199 -0.54 -16.54 -4.87
CA ASN A 199 0.83 -16.13 -4.50
C ASN A 199 0.84 -15.22 -3.27
N ILE A 200 -0.01 -14.19 -3.25
CA ILE A 200 -0.09 -13.26 -2.11
C ILE A 200 -0.60 -14.00 -0.86
N SER A 201 -1.57 -14.90 -1.01
CA SER A 201 -2.13 -15.67 0.12
C SER A 201 -1.09 -16.61 0.75
N GLY A 202 -0.26 -17.27 -0.06
CA GLY A 202 0.87 -18.07 0.41
C GLY A 202 1.89 -17.22 1.18
N LEU A 203 2.28 -16.07 0.62
CA LEU A 203 3.25 -15.17 1.24
C LEU A 203 2.78 -14.60 2.56
N VAL A 204 1.55 -14.09 2.62
CA VAL A 204 1.00 -13.52 3.86
C VAL A 204 0.84 -14.59 4.95
N ARG A 205 0.50 -15.83 4.57
CA ARG A 205 0.47 -16.96 5.51
C ARG A 205 1.87 -17.20 6.09
N ASN A 206 2.92 -17.17 5.26
CA ASN A 206 4.29 -17.38 5.71
C ASN A 206 4.81 -16.22 6.57
N LEU A 207 4.51 -14.97 6.18
CA LEU A 207 4.87 -13.76 6.95
C LEU A 207 4.24 -13.79 8.35
N ASN A 208 2.95 -14.13 8.43
CA ASN A 208 2.28 -14.25 9.73
C ASN A 208 2.88 -15.38 10.59
N LYS A 209 3.28 -16.51 9.99
CA LYS A 209 4.00 -17.58 10.71
C LYS A 209 5.37 -17.14 11.21
N SER A 210 6.11 -16.34 10.45
CA SER A 210 7.46 -15.89 10.85
C SER A 210 7.48 -14.86 11.97
N ILE A 211 6.32 -14.30 12.32
CA ILE A 211 6.15 -13.25 13.35
C ILE A 211 5.39 -13.80 14.57
N SER A 212 4.87 -15.03 14.46
CA SER A 212 4.26 -15.79 15.56
C SER A 212 5.35 -16.50 16.35
#